data_AF-A0A973L693-F1
#
_entry.id   AF-A0A973L693-F1
#
_cell.length_a   1.000
_cell.length_b   1.000
_cell.length_c   1.000
_cell.angle_alpha   90.00
_cell.angle_beta   90.00
_cell.angle_gamma   90.00
#
_symmetry.space_group_name_H-M   'P 1'
#
loop_
_entity.id
_entity.type
_entity.pdbx_description
1 polymer ?
#
loop_
_entity_poly.entity_id
_entity_poly.type
_entity_poly.pdbx_seq_one_letter_code
_entity_poly.pdbx_strand_id
1 'polypeptide(L)'
;MSIRTLGRDGGLTKFPRLLANPATPPGGAALMTALAADLDGAVVLFKADGKVLSRAGSTAGAEVVRAAISKERAARLGREIQVHDWHVRLWPLAADGALTLAAARRRPWPLQTEAEALRAATIIATTLAADENTAERGRLDTARRAICRSVFQLLMIGQVAEAQRVAGALQPLILDVESVRIHVIAGRTRDRDALLEACEARIGSLAIPVACPARSGHVIVVEPAAEADADEPSSVRAALIELTARSTSRSLGSSRRHPIAATSAGYAQAISALAEAAALPHRTANAEESRSLAEAVPAVAGGWAARLLEPLAAVDDDGTLRHTLEVALTFTRSETAAILGVHRNTVHARLAAAAHALKADLTRLPHRSAFHLALRARSEGGARDDRVTLAEVLQDEQLKAWGAALLDRLDDAVVPRGRARMRDLLRAFADADGCINAAARKTGLSPNSASRWLVAAEAAGGMRLRHGYGGAHEVAIALAATEGFELLPAV
;
A
#
# COMPACT_ATOMS: atom_id res chain seq x y z
N MET A 1 -48.43 2.55 -63.52
CA MET A 1 -48.34 1.81 -62.24
C MET A 1 -46.90 1.33 -62.09
N SER A 2 -46.08 2.06 -61.36
CA SER A 2 -44.66 1.73 -61.16
C SER A 2 -44.35 1.96 -59.69
N ILE A 3 -44.26 0.86 -58.95
CA ILE A 3 -43.84 0.80 -57.55
C ILE A 3 -42.34 1.08 -57.56
N ARG A 4 -41.95 2.33 -57.32
CA ARG A 4 -40.56 2.72 -57.06
C ARG A 4 -40.46 3.28 -55.65
N THR A 5 -39.77 2.51 -54.81
CA THR A 5 -39.03 2.98 -53.63
C THR A 5 -39.82 3.77 -52.58
N LEU A 6 -40.60 3.05 -51.77
CA LEU A 6 -40.70 3.35 -50.34
C LEU A 6 -39.28 3.28 -49.78
N GLY A 7 -38.71 4.44 -49.46
CA GLY A 7 -37.41 4.55 -48.83
C GLY A 7 -37.39 3.74 -47.54
N ARG A 8 -36.28 3.05 -47.27
CA ARG A 8 -35.98 2.51 -45.95
C ARG A 8 -36.04 3.67 -44.96
N ASP A 9 -37.15 3.82 -44.25
CA ASP A 9 -37.26 4.64 -43.05
C ASP A 9 -36.36 3.99 -41.98
N GLY A 10 -35.08 4.40 -42.01
CA GLY A 10 -34.01 3.83 -41.22
C GLY A 10 -34.20 4.14 -39.74
N GLY A 11 -34.63 3.14 -38.97
CA GLY A 11 -34.51 3.14 -37.51
C GLY A 11 -33.05 3.08 -37.05
N LEU A 12 -32.84 3.24 -35.75
CA LEU A 12 -31.50 3.14 -35.15
C LEU A 12 -30.96 1.70 -35.30
N THR A 13 -29.70 1.53 -35.71
CA THR A 13 -29.11 0.20 -35.95
C THR A 13 -27.83 -0.05 -35.16
N LYS A 14 -26.97 0.95 -34.98
CA LYS A 14 -25.70 0.88 -34.25
C LYS A 14 -25.95 0.96 -32.75
N PHE A 15 -26.85 1.84 -32.30
CA PHE A 15 -27.18 2.02 -30.89
C PHE A 15 -27.80 0.75 -30.26
N PRO A 16 -28.84 0.11 -30.83
CA PRO A 16 -29.39 -1.12 -30.27
C PRO A 16 -28.40 -2.29 -30.29
N ARG A 17 -27.55 -2.39 -31.32
CA ARG A 17 -26.51 -3.43 -31.40
C ARG A 17 -25.45 -3.28 -30.31
N LEU A 18 -25.05 -2.04 -30.00
CA LEU A 18 -24.08 -1.77 -28.95
C LEU A 18 -24.63 -2.12 -27.56
N LEU A 19 -25.92 -1.85 -27.31
CA LEU A 19 -26.61 -2.25 -26.08
C LEU A 19 -26.80 -3.77 -25.95
N ALA A 20 -26.99 -4.48 -27.06
CA ALA A 20 -27.21 -5.93 -27.06
C ALA A 20 -25.93 -6.76 -26.86
N ASN A 21 -24.75 -6.13 -26.75
CA ASN A 21 -23.49 -6.84 -26.55
C ASN A 21 -23.27 -7.19 -25.07
N PRO A 22 -23.28 -8.49 -24.68
CA PRO A 22 -23.26 -8.90 -23.28
C PRO A 22 -21.87 -8.87 -22.64
N ALA A 23 -20.78 -8.67 -23.40
CA ALA A 23 -19.43 -8.81 -22.88
C ALA A 23 -18.99 -7.63 -21.99
N THR A 24 -19.48 -6.40 -22.26
CA THR A 24 -19.20 -5.21 -21.45
C THR A 24 -20.27 -4.16 -21.74
N PRO A 25 -21.00 -3.64 -20.73
CA PRO A 25 -21.96 -2.57 -20.96
C PRO A 25 -21.23 -1.33 -21.51
N PRO A 26 -21.71 -0.73 -22.60
CA PRO A 26 -21.04 0.42 -23.21
C PRO A 26 -21.15 1.66 -22.33
N GLY A 27 -20.05 2.41 -22.20
CA GLY A 27 -20.07 3.72 -21.53
C GLY A 27 -20.90 4.74 -22.29
N GLY A 28 -21.32 5.81 -21.61
CA GLY A 28 -22.24 6.81 -22.15
C GLY A 28 -21.69 7.51 -23.40
N ALA A 29 -20.38 7.75 -23.46
CA ALA A 29 -19.72 8.33 -24.64
C ALA A 29 -19.78 7.41 -25.88
N ALA A 30 -19.67 6.09 -25.69
CA ALA A 30 -19.79 5.12 -26.77
C ALA A 30 -21.24 5.06 -27.29
N LEU A 31 -22.21 5.14 -26.39
CA LEU A 31 -23.63 5.22 -26.72
C LEU A 31 -23.98 6.52 -27.48
N MET A 32 -23.45 7.68 -27.06
CA MET A 32 -23.59 8.94 -27.80
C MET A 32 -23.01 8.84 -29.21
N THR A 33 -21.85 8.20 -29.35
CA THR A 33 -21.19 7.99 -30.65
C THR A 33 -22.02 7.09 -31.57
N ALA A 34 -22.58 6.00 -31.03
CA ALA A 34 -23.45 5.11 -31.77
C ALA A 34 -24.74 5.83 -32.23
N LEU A 35 -25.37 6.62 -31.36
CA LEU A 35 -26.56 7.40 -31.69
C LEU A 35 -26.26 8.46 -32.77
N ALA A 36 -25.18 9.22 -32.62
CA ALA A 36 -24.79 10.22 -33.63
C ALA A 36 -24.52 9.58 -35.01
N ALA A 37 -23.97 8.37 -35.01
CA ALA A 37 -23.69 7.60 -36.21
C ALA A 37 -24.92 6.94 -36.85
N ASP A 38 -25.99 6.68 -36.09
CA ASP A 38 -27.30 6.25 -36.61
C ASP A 38 -28.10 7.44 -37.17
N LEU A 39 -27.95 8.62 -36.55
CA LEU A 39 -28.63 9.84 -36.97
C LEU A 39 -27.98 10.53 -38.19
N ASP A 40 -26.79 10.08 -38.58
CA ASP A 40 -25.92 10.76 -39.57
C ASP A 40 -25.78 12.26 -39.24
N GLY A 41 -25.43 12.52 -37.99
CA GLY A 41 -25.60 13.84 -37.40
C GLY A 41 -24.70 14.09 -36.20
N ALA A 42 -25.20 14.90 -35.27
CA ALA A 42 -24.49 15.25 -34.03
C ALA A 42 -25.38 15.00 -32.82
N VAL A 43 -24.76 14.59 -31.72
CA VAL A 43 -25.39 14.46 -30.41
C VAL A 43 -24.55 15.25 -29.41
N VAL A 44 -25.18 16.12 -28.63
CA VAL A 44 -24.52 17.01 -27.67
C VAL A 44 -25.24 16.93 -26.33
N LEU A 45 -24.46 16.79 -25.26
CA LEU A 45 -24.95 16.86 -23.90
C LEU A 45 -24.52 18.18 -23.27
N PHE A 46 -25.45 18.86 -22.60
CA PHE A 46 -25.15 20.13 -21.94
C PHE A 46 -25.92 20.27 -20.61
N LYS A 47 -25.36 21.09 -19.71
CA LYS A 47 -25.98 21.47 -18.45
C LYS A 47 -26.94 22.66 -18.63
N ALA A 48 -27.80 22.91 -17.65
CA ALA A 48 -28.70 24.07 -17.64
C ALA A 48 -27.99 25.43 -17.85
N ASP A 49 -26.75 25.57 -17.35
CA ASP A 49 -25.88 26.73 -17.57
C ASP A 49 -25.34 26.85 -19.01
N GLY A 50 -25.67 25.90 -19.90
CA GLY A 50 -25.28 25.85 -21.30
C GLY A 50 -23.90 25.25 -21.54
N LYS A 51 -23.21 24.81 -20.49
CA LYS A 51 -21.91 24.15 -20.59
C LYS A 51 -22.07 22.80 -21.27
N VAL A 52 -21.39 22.62 -22.41
CA VAL A 52 -21.31 21.33 -23.10
C VAL A 52 -20.46 20.38 -22.25
N LEU A 53 -21.04 19.24 -21.87
CA LEU A 53 -20.35 18.17 -21.13
C LEU A 53 -19.71 17.15 -22.07
N SER A 54 -20.40 16.83 -23.16
CA SER A 54 -19.92 15.84 -24.15
C SER A 54 -20.55 16.10 -25.51
N ARG A 55 -19.87 15.67 -26.58
CA ARG A 55 -20.36 15.74 -27.96
C ARG A 55 -19.87 14.55 -28.77
N ALA A 56 -20.69 14.10 -29.72
CA ALA A 56 -20.33 13.07 -30.67
C ALA A 56 -20.91 13.39 -32.07
N GLY A 57 -20.26 12.89 -33.12
CA GLY A 57 -20.68 13.07 -34.51
C GLY A 57 -20.21 14.37 -35.16
N SER A 58 -21.01 14.89 -36.09
CA SER A 58 -20.66 16.01 -36.97
C SER A 58 -20.34 17.31 -36.20
N THR A 59 -19.19 17.93 -36.50
CA THR A 59 -18.82 19.24 -35.95
C THR A 59 -19.82 20.33 -36.35
N ALA A 60 -20.25 20.35 -37.62
CA ALA A 60 -21.25 21.29 -38.12
C ALA A 60 -22.60 21.10 -37.42
N GLY A 61 -23.04 19.86 -37.22
CA GLY A 61 -24.25 19.56 -36.46
C GLY A 61 -24.15 20.02 -35.00
N ALA A 62 -22.99 19.85 -34.35
CA ALA A 62 -22.77 20.29 -32.98
C ALA A 62 -22.76 21.82 -32.83
N GLU A 63 -22.27 22.56 -33.83
CA GLU A 63 -22.38 24.02 -33.90
C GLU A 63 -23.82 24.47 -34.03
N VAL A 64 -24.59 23.81 -34.89
CA VAL A 64 -26.02 24.08 -35.06
C VAL A 64 -26.80 23.82 -33.77
N VAL A 65 -26.52 22.71 -33.08
CA VAL A 65 -27.11 22.42 -31.76
C VAL A 65 -26.83 23.55 -30.77
N ARG A 66 -25.58 24.02 -30.67
CA ARG A 66 -25.22 25.13 -29.77
C ARG A 66 -25.97 26.42 -30.12
N ALA A 67 -26.11 26.72 -31.41
CA ALA A 67 -26.86 27.89 -31.89
C ALA A 67 -28.37 27.75 -31.66
N ALA A 68 -28.92 26.53 -31.71
CA ALA A 68 -30.32 26.28 -31.40
C ALA A 68 -30.60 26.48 -29.91
N ILE A 69 -29.74 25.95 -29.03
CA ILE A 69 -29.86 26.08 -27.57
C ILE A 69 -29.78 27.55 -27.12
N SER A 70 -28.87 28.34 -27.70
CA SER A 70 -28.75 29.76 -27.34
C SER A 70 -30.00 30.57 -27.72
N LYS A 71 -30.69 30.18 -28.79
CA LYS A 71 -31.96 30.79 -29.23
C LYS A 71 -33.19 30.29 -28.46
N GLU A 72 -33.18 29.04 -28.01
CA GLU A 72 -34.36 28.38 -27.42
C GLU A 72 -34.41 28.43 -25.88
N ARG A 73 -33.41 29.03 -25.20
CA ARG A 73 -33.47 29.35 -23.75
C ARG A 73 -34.72 30.13 -23.30
N ALA A 74 -35.52 30.63 -24.24
CA ALA A 74 -36.76 31.37 -24.02
C ALA A 74 -38.06 30.61 -24.37
N ALA A 75 -38.04 29.38 -24.91
CA ALA A 75 -39.27 28.71 -25.39
C ALA A 75 -39.27 27.17 -25.23
N ARG A 76 -40.49 26.61 -25.17
CA ARG A 76 -40.85 25.25 -24.71
C ARG A 76 -40.08 24.09 -25.35
N LEU A 77 -39.61 23.20 -24.48
CA LEU A 77 -39.05 21.86 -24.76
C LEU A 77 -40.00 21.00 -25.61
N GLY A 78 -39.45 20.22 -26.55
CA GLY A 78 -40.15 19.14 -27.27
C GLY A 78 -40.56 19.42 -28.71
N ARG A 79 -40.28 20.61 -29.27
CA ARG A 79 -40.50 20.91 -30.69
C ARG A 79 -39.24 20.67 -31.52
N GLU A 80 -39.44 20.37 -32.79
CA GLU A 80 -38.36 20.37 -33.77
C GLU A 80 -37.91 21.80 -34.05
N ILE A 81 -36.61 22.03 -33.97
CA ILE A 81 -36.01 23.30 -34.33
C ILE A 81 -35.31 23.09 -35.66
N GLN A 82 -35.75 23.80 -36.70
CA GLN A 82 -35.04 23.81 -37.96
C GLN A 82 -34.06 24.97 -37.98
N VAL A 83 -32.78 24.66 -38.17
CA VAL A 83 -31.71 25.65 -38.34
C VAL A 83 -30.99 25.32 -39.64
N HIS A 84 -31.22 26.11 -40.68
CA HIS A 84 -30.77 25.81 -42.04
C HIS A 84 -31.26 24.43 -42.54
N ASP A 85 -30.34 23.55 -42.96
CA ASP A 85 -30.57 22.18 -43.41
C ASP A 85 -30.62 21.15 -42.26
N TRP A 86 -30.58 21.60 -41.00
CA TRP A 86 -30.56 20.73 -39.83
C TRP A 86 -31.86 20.77 -39.04
N HIS A 87 -32.27 19.59 -38.62
CA HIS A 87 -33.42 19.35 -37.76
C HIS A 87 -32.92 18.95 -36.37
N VAL A 88 -33.11 19.83 -35.39
CA VAL A 88 -32.62 19.68 -34.01
C VAL A 88 -33.75 19.27 -33.08
N ARG A 89 -33.46 18.34 -32.17
CA ARG A 89 -34.33 17.95 -31.06
C ARG A 89 -33.59 18.05 -29.74
N LEU A 90 -34.33 18.45 -28.71
CA LEU A 90 -33.87 18.55 -27.34
C LEU A 90 -34.68 17.61 -26.45
N TRP A 91 -34.00 16.82 -25.64
CA TRP A 91 -34.60 15.94 -24.63
C TRP A 91 -34.06 16.31 -23.25
N PRO A 92 -34.89 16.89 -22.37
CA PRO A 92 -34.51 17.11 -20.97
C PRO A 92 -34.37 15.74 -20.30
N LEU A 93 -33.23 15.52 -19.66
CA LEU A 93 -32.87 14.22 -19.07
C LEU A 93 -33.12 14.18 -17.56
N ALA A 94 -33.27 15.35 -16.93
CA ALA A 94 -33.64 15.51 -15.54
C ALA A 94 -34.92 16.35 -15.43
N ALA A 95 -35.75 16.08 -14.41
CA ALA A 95 -37.03 16.76 -14.22
C ALA A 95 -36.87 18.27 -13.94
N ASP A 96 -35.72 18.66 -13.40
CA ASP A 96 -35.30 20.05 -13.16
C ASP A 96 -34.62 20.69 -14.40
N GLY A 97 -34.48 19.95 -15.51
CA GLY A 97 -33.80 20.40 -16.72
C GLY A 97 -32.27 20.54 -16.57
N ALA A 98 -31.67 20.04 -15.49
CA ALA A 98 -30.24 20.20 -15.21
C ALA A 98 -29.33 19.62 -16.29
N LEU A 99 -29.76 18.55 -16.95
CA LEU A 99 -29.10 17.96 -18.13
C LEU A 99 -30.08 17.88 -19.30
N THR A 100 -29.61 18.25 -20.49
CA THR A 100 -30.35 18.09 -21.75
C THR A 100 -29.47 17.42 -22.80
N LEU A 101 -30.04 16.43 -23.49
CA LEU A 101 -29.44 15.86 -24.69
C LEU A 101 -30.05 16.54 -25.91
N ALA A 102 -29.20 17.01 -26.80
CA ALA A 102 -29.60 17.52 -28.09
C ALA A 102 -29.09 16.59 -29.19
N ALA A 103 -29.89 16.39 -30.23
CA ALA A 103 -29.39 15.81 -31.46
C ALA A 103 -29.80 16.63 -32.67
N ALA A 104 -28.90 16.71 -33.65
CA ALA A 104 -29.14 17.33 -34.93
C ALA A 104 -28.89 16.32 -36.04
N ARG A 105 -29.75 16.33 -37.05
CA ARG A 105 -29.61 15.53 -38.27
C ARG A 105 -30.08 16.34 -39.49
N ARG A 106 -29.65 15.96 -40.69
CA ARG A 106 -30.01 16.65 -41.95
C ARG A 106 -31.34 16.26 -42.57
N ARG A 107 -32.10 15.40 -41.89
CA ARG A 107 -33.40 14.89 -42.35
C ARG A 107 -34.46 15.21 -41.30
N PRO A 108 -35.72 15.44 -41.69
CA PRO A 108 -36.83 15.58 -40.74
C PRO A 108 -36.91 14.36 -39.81
N TRP A 109 -37.52 14.51 -38.63
CA TRP A 109 -37.67 13.41 -37.67
C TRP A 109 -38.91 12.55 -37.96
N PRO A 110 -38.76 11.28 -38.37
CA PRO A 110 -39.88 10.34 -38.39
C PRO A 110 -40.30 10.01 -36.95
N LEU A 111 -41.59 9.81 -36.71
CA LEU A 111 -42.16 9.48 -35.39
C LEU A 111 -41.45 8.28 -34.73
N GLN A 112 -41.13 7.25 -35.52
CA GLN A 112 -40.43 6.07 -35.02
C GLN A 112 -39.00 6.39 -34.55
N THR A 113 -38.22 7.10 -35.37
CA THR A 113 -36.85 7.49 -35.01
C THR A 113 -36.83 8.46 -33.84
N GLU A 114 -37.83 9.35 -33.72
CA GLU A 114 -37.98 10.25 -32.57
C GLU A 114 -38.23 9.46 -31.27
N ALA A 115 -39.14 8.48 -31.29
CA ALA A 115 -39.40 7.62 -30.13
C ALA A 115 -38.19 6.76 -29.76
N GLU A 116 -37.46 6.23 -30.75
CA GLU A 116 -36.20 5.49 -30.53
C GLU A 116 -35.09 6.39 -29.97
N ALA A 117 -34.93 7.61 -30.49
CA ALA A 117 -33.95 8.57 -30.02
C ALA A 117 -34.26 9.07 -28.61
N LEU A 118 -35.54 9.26 -28.25
CA LEU A 118 -35.95 9.58 -26.88
C LEU A 118 -35.55 8.47 -25.90
N ARG A 119 -35.85 7.20 -26.22
CA ARG A 119 -35.40 6.06 -25.39
C ARG A 119 -33.89 5.99 -25.29
N ALA A 120 -33.19 6.20 -26.41
CA ALA A 120 -31.73 6.27 -26.43
C ALA A 120 -31.21 7.40 -25.54
N ALA A 121 -31.87 8.55 -25.54
CA ALA A 121 -31.52 9.71 -24.72
C ALA A 121 -31.61 9.40 -23.22
N THR A 122 -32.68 8.75 -22.77
CA THR A 122 -32.82 8.29 -21.37
C THR A 122 -31.69 7.33 -20.99
N ILE A 123 -31.41 6.32 -21.81
CA ILE A 123 -30.35 5.35 -21.54
C ILE A 123 -28.99 6.06 -21.46
N ILE A 124 -28.65 6.89 -22.46
CA ILE A 124 -27.41 7.68 -22.49
C ILE A 124 -27.27 8.53 -21.22
N ALA A 125 -28.34 9.21 -20.80
CA ALA A 125 -28.32 10.04 -19.60
C ALA A 125 -27.98 9.23 -18.35
N THR A 126 -28.65 8.10 -18.16
CA THR A 126 -28.43 7.23 -17.00
C THR A 126 -27.02 6.63 -16.98
N THR A 127 -26.50 6.21 -18.13
CA THR A 127 -25.13 5.69 -18.24
C THR A 127 -24.10 6.78 -17.97
N LEU A 128 -24.28 7.99 -18.50
CA LEU A 128 -23.34 9.09 -18.25
C LEU A 128 -23.33 9.51 -16.78
N ALA A 129 -24.49 9.54 -16.11
CA ALA A 129 -24.56 9.78 -14.68
C ALA A 129 -23.87 8.66 -13.87
N ALA A 130 -24.00 7.40 -14.31
CA ALA A 130 -23.28 6.28 -13.71
C ALA A 130 -21.76 6.37 -13.91
N ASP A 131 -21.31 6.78 -15.11
CA ASP A 131 -19.90 7.02 -15.43
C ASP A 131 -19.32 8.14 -14.55
N GLU A 132 -20.03 9.28 -14.43
CA GLU A 132 -19.61 10.42 -13.60
C GLU A 132 -19.56 10.03 -12.11
N ASN A 133 -20.56 9.31 -11.61
CA ASN A 133 -20.56 8.79 -10.23
C ASN A 133 -19.41 7.83 -9.98
N THR A 134 -19.09 6.95 -10.94
CA THR A 134 -17.95 6.03 -10.83
C THR A 134 -16.63 6.78 -10.79
N ALA A 135 -16.48 7.81 -11.64
CA ALA A 135 -15.29 8.66 -11.65
C ALA A 135 -15.16 9.50 -10.37
N GLU A 136 -16.26 9.99 -9.81
CA GLU A 136 -16.27 10.70 -8.51
C GLU A 136 -15.86 9.76 -7.37
N ARG A 137 -16.44 8.56 -7.30
CA ARG A 137 -16.05 7.54 -6.32
C ARG A 137 -14.57 7.21 -6.41
N GLY A 138 -14.03 7.00 -7.61
CA GLY A 138 -12.60 6.77 -7.81
C GLY A 138 -11.70 7.93 -7.32
N ARG A 139 -12.16 9.18 -7.48
CA ARG A 139 -11.45 10.36 -6.93
C ARG A 139 -11.49 10.39 -5.40
N LEU A 140 -12.64 10.08 -4.80
CA LEU A 140 -12.79 9.97 -3.34
C LEU A 140 -11.93 8.83 -2.77
N ASP A 141 -11.92 7.67 -3.40
CA ASP A 141 -11.08 6.53 -2.98
C ASP A 141 -9.59 6.86 -3.06
N THR A 142 -9.17 7.56 -4.12
CA THR A 142 -7.79 8.04 -4.26
C THR A 142 -7.42 9.01 -3.15
N ALA A 143 -8.30 9.98 -2.84
CA ALA A 143 -8.09 10.92 -1.75
C ALA A 143 -8.04 10.21 -0.39
N ARG A 144 -8.95 9.27 -0.14
CA ARG A 144 -9.00 8.46 1.09
C ARG A 144 -7.71 7.67 1.28
N ARG A 145 -7.25 6.97 0.24
CA ARG A 145 -5.98 6.21 0.26
C ARG A 145 -4.77 7.11 0.52
N ALA A 146 -4.76 8.33 -0.01
CA ALA A 146 -3.71 9.30 0.26
C ALA A 146 -3.69 9.71 1.73
N ILE A 147 -4.86 9.95 2.33
CA ILE A 147 -4.99 10.27 3.76
C ILE A 147 -4.54 9.09 4.63
N CYS A 148 -5.01 7.86 4.34
CA CYS A 148 -4.57 6.66 5.07
C CYS A 148 -3.05 6.48 5.03
N ARG A 149 -2.42 6.76 3.88
CA ARG A 149 -0.95 6.76 3.76
C ARG A 149 -0.29 7.82 4.63
N SER A 150 -0.84 9.04 4.68
CA SER A 150 -0.31 10.10 5.55
C SER A 150 -0.45 9.76 7.04
N VAL A 151 -1.57 9.17 7.45
CA VAL A 151 -1.76 8.66 8.82
C VAL A 151 -0.68 7.64 9.15
N PHE A 152 -0.46 6.65 8.29
CA PHE A 152 0.62 5.67 8.48
C PHE A 152 1.99 6.33 8.59
N GLN A 153 2.31 7.29 7.71
CA GLN A 153 3.59 8.02 7.75
C GLN A 153 3.82 8.79 9.07
N LEU A 154 2.77 9.40 9.63
CA LEU A 154 2.82 10.07 10.93
C LEU A 154 3.05 9.07 12.07
N LEU A 155 2.37 7.93 12.05
CA LEU A 155 2.58 6.86 13.03
C LEU A 155 4.02 6.30 12.96
N MET A 156 4.61 6.20 11.77
CA MET A 156 5.99 5.74 11.59
C MET A 156 7.05 6.66 12.20
N ILE A 157 6.71 7.92 12.50
CA ILE A 157 7.57 8.88 13.22
C ILE A 157 7.08 9.19 14.64
N GLY A 158 6.12 8.41 15.16
CA GLY A 158 5.57 8.56 16.50
C GLY A 158 4.69 9.80 16.72
N GLN A 159 4.27 10.48 15.66
CA GLN A 159 3.38 11.66 15.71
C GLN A 159 1.92 11.22 15.86
N VAL A 160 1.60 10.63 17.02
CA VAL A 160 0.32 9.96 17.30
C VAL A 160 -0.85 10.94 17.28
N ALA A 161 -0.71 12.11 17.90
CA ALA A 161 -1.79 13.10 18.00
C ALA A 161 -2.17 13.66 16.61
N GLU A 162 -1.18 13.90 15.76
CA GLU A 162 -1.34 14.31 14.37
C GLU A 162 -2.01 13.19 13.56
N ALA A 163 -1.54 11.95 13.72
CA ALA A 163 -2.12 10.79 13.04
C ALA A 163 -3.60 10.61 13.40
N GLN A 164 -3.94 10.70 14.70
CA GLN A 164 -5.33 10.61 15.20
C GLN A 164 -6.20 11.74 14.65
N ARG A 165 -5.69 12.98 14.62
CA ARG A 165 -6.42 14.14 14.06
C ARG A 165 -6.74 13.94 12.57
N VAL A 166 -5.76 13.48 11.79
CA VAL A 166 -5.93 13.22 10.36
C VAL A 166 -6.86 12.02 10.12
N ALA A 167 -6.71 10.95 10.92
CA ALA A 167 -7.57 9.78 10.84
C ALA A 167 -9.03 10.08 11.23
N GLY A 168 -9.26 10.96 12.20
CA GLY A 168 -10.58 11.41 12.63
C GLY A 168 -11.40 12.07 11.51
N ALA A 169 -10.74 12.67 10.51
CA ALA A 169 -11.39 13.21 9.33
C ALA A 169 -11.91 12.12 8.36
N LEU A 170 -11.31 10.92 8.40
CA LEU A 170 -11.80 9.76 7.65
C LEU A 170 -12.90 9.03 8.40
N GLN A 171 -12.63 8.75 9.67
CA GLN A 171 -13.52 8.00 10.54
C GLN A 171 -13.26 8.45 11.98
N PRO A 172 -14.28 8.99 12.67
CA PRO A 172 -14.15 9.33 14.08
C PRO A 172 -13.66 8.13 14.89
N LEU A 173 -12.69 8.37 15.79
CA LEU A 173 -12.22 7.44 16.81
C LEU A 173 -11.49 6.17 16.33
N ILE A 174 -11.20 6.02 15.03
CA ILE A 174 -10.53 4.80 14.51
C ILE A 174 -9.15 4.53 15.15
N LEU A 175 -8.44 5.58 15.59
CA LEU A 175 -7.16 5.48 16.29
C LEU A 175 -7.23 6.01 17.73
N ASP A 176 -8.43 6.10 18.31
CA ASP A 176 -8.59 6.44 19.74
C ASP A 176 -8.36 5.19 20.60
N VAL A 177 -7.16 4.64 20.48
CA VAL A 177 -6.67 3.44 21.16
C VAL A 177 -5.23 3.64 21.58
N GLU A 178 -4.81 2.94 22.62
CA GLU A 178 -3.42 2.99 23.08
C GLU A 178 -2.49 2.08 22.28
N SER A 179 -3.05 1.07 21.59
CA SER A 179 -2.28 0.03 20.94
C SER A 179 -2.80 -0.36 19.56
N VAL A 180 -1.90 -0.89 18.74
CA VAL A 180 -2.18 -1.34 17.36
C VAL A 180 -1.53 -2.69 17.10
N ARG A 181 -2.10 -3.44 16.15
CA ARG A 181 -1.45 -4.56 15.46
C ARG A 181 -1.22 -4.18 14.01
N ILE A 182 -0.09 -4.61 13.46
CA ILE A 182 0.27 -4.37 12.07
C ILE A 182 0.22 -5.69 11.33
N HIS A 183 -0.51 -5.70 10.22
CA HIS A 183 -0.54 -6.83 9.31
C HIS A 183 0.03 -6.42 7.96
N VAL A 184 0.76 -7.32 7.33
CA VAL A 184 1.28 -7.10 5.98
C VAL A 184 0.91 -8.30 5.12
N ILE A 185 0.14 -8.06 4.07
CA ILE A 185 -0.07 -9.03 3.01
C ILE A 185 0.86 -8.67 1.86
N ALA A 186 1.71 -9.62 1.47
CA ALA A 186 2.45 -9.55 0.21
C ALA A 186 1.75 -10.38 -0.86
N GLY A 187 1.72 -9.85 -2.08
CA GLY A 187 1.32 -10.54 -3.29
C GLY A 187 2.14 -10.08 -4.49
N ARG A 188 1.65 -10.35 -5.71
CA ARG A 188 2.28 -9.86 -6.94
C ARG A 188 2.07 -8.36 -7.07
N THR A 189 3.07 -7.64 -7.59
CA THR A 189 3.01 -6.18 -7.80
C THR A 189 1.77 -5.73 -8.57
N ARG A 190 1.45 -6.41 -9.68
CA ARG A 190 0.28 -6.08 -10.53
C ARG A 190 -1.07 -6.28 -9.82
N ASP A 191 -1.10 -7.07 -8.76
CA ASP A 191 -2.33 -7.44 -8.04
C ASP A 191 -2.50 -6.60 -6.76
N ARG A 192 -1.57 -5.66 -6.47
CA ARG A 192 -1.58 -4.86 -5.22
C ARG A 192 -2.84 -4.02 -5.07
N ASP A 193 -3.22 -3.30 -6.11
CA ASP A 193 -4.34 -2.34 -6.01
C ASP A 193 -5.67 -3.10 -5.84
N ALA A 194 -5.85 -4.23 -6.55
CA ALA A 194 -6.98 -5.14 -6.33
C ALA A 194 -6.97 -5.80 -4.93
N LEU A 195 -5.78 -6.11 -4.38
CA LEU A 195 -5.66 -6.61 -3.02
C LEU A 195 -6.01 -5.52 -1.99
N LEU A 196 -5.59 -4.28 -2.22
CA LEU A 196 -5.95 -3.14 -1.38
C LEU A 196 -7.47 -2.96 -1.37
N GLU A 197 -8.11 -2.95 -2.54
CA GLU A 197 -9.58 -2.89 -2.67
C GLU A 197 -10.28 -4.02 -1.92
N ALA A 198 -9.75 -5.24 -2.02
CA ALA A 198 -10.30 -6.37 -1.30
C ALA A 198 -10.15 -6.24 0.23
N CYS A 199 -9.05 -5.66 0.72
CA CYS A 199 -8.87 -5.35 2.14
C CYS A 199 -9.86 -4.27 2.59
N GLU A 200 -10.00 -3.19 1.82
CA GLU A 200 -10.95 -2.10 2.09
C GLU A 200 -12.38 -2.61 2.18
N ALA A 201 -12.80 -3.45 1.23
CA ALA A 201 -14.15 -4.02 1.19
C ALA A 201 -14.43 -5.03 2.31
N ARG A 202 -13.43 -5.83 2.72
CA ARG A 202 -13.62 -6.90 3.72
C ARG A 202 -13.52 -6.38 5.16
N ILE A 203 -12.61 -5.44 5.41
CA ILE A 203 -12.28 -4.94 6.75
C ILE A 203 -13.16 -3.74 7.10
N GLY A 204 -13.57 -2.95 6.09
CA GLY A 204 -14.40 -1.77 6.29
C GLY A 204 -13.76 -0.77 7.25
N SER A 205 -14.47 -0.45 8.32
CA SER A 205 -14.14 0.57 9.32
C SER A 205 -13.30 0.06 10.49
N LEU A 206 -12.87 -1.21 10.46
CA LEU A 206 -12.17 -1.87 11.57
C LEU A 206 -10.65 -1.63 11.55
N ALA A 207 -10.08 -1.19 10.43
CA ALA A 207 -8.65 -0.97 10.31
C ALA A 207 -8.32 0.02 9.18
N ILE A 208 -7.07 0.47 9.13
CA ILE A 208 -6.57 1.37 8.09
C ILE A 208 -5.69 0.59 7.11
N PRO A 209 -6.20 0.20 5.93
CA PRO A 209 -5.40 -0.41 4.88
C PRO A 209 -4.63 0.64 4.08
N VAL A 210 -3.36 0.34 3.77
CA VAL A 210 -2.41 1.24 3.10
C VAL A 210 -1.59 0.44 2.09
N ALA A 211 -1.54 0.90 0.83
CA ALA A 211 -0.54 0.40 -0.11
C ALA A 211 0.86 0.77 0.42
N CYS A 212 1.72 -0.23 0.60
CA CYS A 212 3.06 0.01 1.14
C CYS A 212 3.83 0.99 0.24
N PRO A 213 4.34 2.12 0.77
CA PRO A 213 5.03 3.12 -0.04
C PRO A 213 6.40 2.62 -0.53
N ALA A 214 7.01 1.66 0.18
CA ALA A 214 8.32 1.11 -0.13
C ALA A 214 8.28 -0.13 -1.03
N ARG A 215 7.20 -0.93 -0.99
CA ARG A 215 7.13 -2.25 -1.65
C ARG A 215 5.86 -2.39 -2.47
N SER A 216 6.05 -2.49 -3.78
CA SER A 216 4.97 -2.47 -4.78
C SER A 216 4.02 -3.67 -4.75
N GLY A 217 4.33 -4.73 -4.01
CA GLY A 217 3.45 -5.90 -3.82
C GLY A 217 2.84 -6.01 -2.43
N HIS A 218 3.05 -5.04 -1.54
CA HIS A 218 2.63 -5.11 -0.15
C HIS A 218 1.43 -4.21 0.13
N VAL A 219 0.48 -4.73 0.91
CA VAL A 219 -0.58 -3.96 1.58
C VAL A 219 -0.35 -4.08 3.09
N ILE A 220 -0.30 -2.94 3.76
CA ILE A 220 -0.17 -2.80 5.21
C ILE A 220 -1.57 -2.55 5.77
N VAL A 221 -1.92 -3.19 6.87
CA VAL A 221 -3.16 -2.93 7.60
C VAL A 221 -2.80 -2.57 9.04
N VAL A 222 -3.18 -1.36 9.44
CA VAL A 222 -3.06 -0.89 10.83
C VAL A 222 -4.38 -1.20 11.53
N GLU A 223 -4.38 -2.23 12.36
CA GLU A 223 -5.50 -2.66 13.19
C GLU A 223 -5.41 -1.96 14.55
N PRO A 224 -6.37 -1.11 14.93
CA PRO A 224 -6.54 -0.64 16.30
C PRO A 224 -6.81 -1.83 17.23
N ALA A 225 -6.09 -1.91 18.36
CA ALA A 225 -6.26 -2.99 19.32
C ALA A 225 -6.69 -2.41 20.68
N ALA A 226 -7.95 -2.63 21.06
CA ALA A 226 -8.46 -2.23 22.37
C ALA A 226 -8.08 -3.25 23.45
N GLU A 227 -7.95 -2.82 24.70
CA GLU A 227 -7.63 -3.71 25.83
C GLU A 227 -8.66 -4.82 26.04
N ALA A 228 -9.95 -4.54 25.78
CA ALA A 228 -11.02 -5.54 25.88
C ALA A 228 -10.87 -6.70 24.88
N ASP A 229 -10.12 -6.50 23.79
CA ASP A 229 -9.92 -7.47 22.71
C ASP A 229 -8.62 -8.29 22.88
N ALA A 230 -8.14 -8.45 24.12
CA ALA A 230 -6.90 -9.20 24.39
C ALA A 230 -7.06 -10.70 24.09
N ASP A 231 -8.21 -11.28 24.44
CA ASP A 231 -8.47 -12.73 24.35
C ASP A 231 -9.34 -13.14 23.14
N GLU A 232 -9.92 -12.18 22.40
CA GLU A 232 -10.75 -12.48 21.23
C GLU A 232 -9.95 -12.57 19.92
N PRO A 233 -10.25 -13.55 19.04
CA PRO A 233 -9.63 -13.63 17.73
C PRO A 233 -9.94 -12.37 16.89
N SER A 234 -8.90 -11.63 16.49
CA SER A 234 -9.06 -10.45 15.65
C SER A 234 -9.85 -10.77 14.37
N SER A 235 -11.02 -10.12 14.22
CA SER A 235 -11.87 -10.22 13.05
C SER A 235 -11.18 -9.71 11.78
N VAL A 236 -10.31 -8.71 11.94
CA VAL A 236 -9.45 -8.19 10.87
C VAL A 236 -8.46 -9.27 10.43
N ARG A 237 -7.74 -9.89 11.37
CA ARG A 237 -6.79 -10.97 11.04
C ARG A 237 -7.48 -12.14 10.36
N ALA A 238 -8.65 -12.58 10.85
CA ALA A 238 -9.42 -13.64 10.22
C ALA A 238 -9.78 -13.31 8.75
N ALA A 239 -10.25 -12.09 8.50
CA ALA A 239 -10.51 -11.60 7.14
C ALA A 239 -9.25 -11.60 6.25
N LEU A 240 -8.09 -11.22 6.81
CA LEU A 240 -6.82 -11.22 6.09
C LEU A 240 -6.32 -12.64 5.76
N ILE A 241 -6.53 -13.61 6.66
CA ILE A 241 -6.21 -15.03 6.42
C ILE A 241 -7.04 -15.55 5.25
N GLU A 242 -8.35 -15.28 5.23
CA GLU A 242 -9.22 -15.66 4.11
C GLU A 242 -8.76 -15.03 2.78
N LEU A 243 -8.42 -13.74 2.78
CA LEU A 243 -7.91 -13.06 1.59
C LEU A 243 -6.58 -13.65 1.11
N THR A 244 -5.75 -14.13 2.03
CA THR A 244 -4.47 -14.78 1.74
C THR A 244 -4.70 -16.16 1.12
N ALA A 245 -5.60 -16.97 1.68
CA ALA A 245 -5.93 -18.31 1.17
C ALA A 245 -6.47 -18.32 -0.27
N ARG A 246 -7.05 -17.20 -0.75
CA ARG A 246 -7.53 -17.05 -2.14
C ARG A 246 -6.43 -17.06 -3.21
N SER A 247 -5.15 -17.01 -2.83
CA SER A 247 -4.05 -17.09 -3.79
C SER A 247 -2.79 -17.67 -3.18
N THR A 248 -2.21 -18.67 -3.84
CA THR A 248 -0.91 -19.26 -3.48
C THR A 248 0.26 -18.28 -3.59
N SER A 249 0.06 -17.13 -4.26
CA SER A 249 1.05 -16.08 -4.37
C SER A 249 1.02 -15.07 -3.22
N ARG A 250 0.08 -15.21 -2.27
CA ARG A 250 -0.07 -14.30 -1.14
C ARG A 250 0.55 -14.89 0.12
N SER A 251 1.08 -14.02 0.97
CA SER A 251 1.53 -14.36 2.33
C SER A 251 1.13 -13.26 3.29
N LEU A 252 0.87 -13.63 4.55
CA LEU A 252 0.46 -12.73 5.62
C LEU A 252 1.44 -12.81 6.79
N GLY A 253 2.01 -11.67 7.18
CA GLY A 253 2.70 -11.51 8.46
C GLY A 253 1.91 -10.61 9.39
N SER A 254 1.83 -10.96 10.67
CA SER A 254 1.17 -10.17 11.71
C SER A 254 2.14 -9.85 12.83
N SER A 255 2.13 -8.62 13.31
CA SER A 255 2.79 -8.25 14.56
C SER A 255 1.92 -8.67 15.75
N ARG A 256 2.54 -8.71 16.92
CA ARG A 256 1.79 -8.65 18.18
C ARG A 256 1.24 -7.24 18.39
N ARG A 257 0.58 -7.02 19.53
CA ARG A 257 0.16 -5.69 19.97
C ARG A 257 1.35 -4.79 20.34
N HIS A 258 1.35 -3.55 19.84
CA HIS A 258 2.34 -2.52 20.19
C HIS A 258 1.65 -1.22 20.60
N PRO A 259 2.22 -0.43 21.51
CA PRO A 259 1.79 0.95 21.71
C PRO A 259 1.73 1.69 20.36
N ILE A 260 0.72 2.54 20.17
CA ILE A 260 0.54 3.24 18.89
C ILE A 260 1.77 4.08 18.48
N ALA A 261 2.49 4.63 19.46
CA ALA A 261 3.76 5.34 19.26
C ALA A 261 4.91 4.43 18.76
N ALA A 262 4.80 3.11 18.92
CA ALA A 262 5.75 2.09 18.47
C ALA A 262 5.29 1.38 17.19
N THR A 263 4.46 2.03 16.37
CA THR A 263 3.98 1.48 15.08
C THR A 263 5.12 1.02 14.17
N SER A 264 6.28 1.68 14.20
CA SER A 264 7.48 1.26 13.47
C SER A 264 7.99 -0.11 13.88
N ALA A 265 8.03 -0.40 15.18
CA ALA A 265 8.43 -1.69 15.72
C ALA A 265 7.44 -2.79 15.32
N GLY A 266 6.14 -2.50 15.39
CA GLY A 266 5.07 -3.38 14.92
C GLY A 266 5.19 -3.68 13.42
N TYR A 267 5.44 -2.67 12.59
CA TYR A 267 5.62 -2.87 11.16
C TYR A 267 6.86 -3.71 10.85
N ALA A 268 7.99 -3.46 11.53
CA ALA A 268 9.18 -4.29 11.39
C ALA A 268 8.91 -5.75 11.78
N GLN A 269 8.16 -5.98 12.87
CA GLN A 269 7.79 -7.32 13.32
C GLN A 269 6.86 -8.04 12.33
N ALA A 270 5.87 -7.35 11.77
CA ALA A 270 4.99 -7.91 10.75
C ALA A 270 5.75 -8.28 9.46
N ILE A 271 6.80 -7.54 9.11
CA ILE A 271 7.68 -7.88 7.97
C ILE A 271 8.53 -9.12 8.26
N SER A 272 9.04 -9.30 9.48
CA SER A 272 9.74 -10.54 9.87
C SER A 272 8.78 -11.74 9.82
N ALA A 273 7.60 -11.62 10.44
CA ALA A 273 6.56 -12.65 10.36
C ALA A 273 6.17 -12.96 8.90
N LEU A 274 6.07 -11.95 8.03
CA LEU A 274 5.76 -12.16 6.61
C LEU A 274 6.84 -12.98 5.88
N ALA A 275 8.10 -12.79 6.25
CA ALA A 275 9.21 -13.54 5.66
C ALA A 275 9.21 -15.01 6.13
N GLU A 276 8.86 -15.27 7.40
CA GLU A 276 8.58 -16.64 7.89
C GLU A 276 7.38 -17.26 7.19
N ALA A 277 6.29 -16.51 7.07
CA ALA A 277 5.06 -16.94 6.41
C ALA A 277 5.32 -17.42 4.97
N ALA A 278 6.26 -16.81 4.25
CA ALA A 278 6.60 -17.23 2.89
C ALA A 278 7.13 -18.67 2.79
N ALA A 279 7.71 -19.21 3.88
CA ALA A 279 8.24 -20.57 3.99
C ALA A 279 7.21 -21.58 4.54
N LEU A 280 6.10 -21.12 5.13
CA LEU A 280 5.08 -21.99 5.71
C LEU A 280 4.05 -22.47 4.66
N PRO A 281 3.53 -23.71 4.77
CA PRO A 281 2.53 -24.24 3.83
C PRO A 281 1.26 -23.39 3.75
N HIS A 282 0.78 -22.90 4.89
CA HIS A 282 -0.43 -22.09 5.02
C HIS A 282 -0.19 -20.59 4.76
N ARG A 283 1.07 -20.21 4.52
CA ARG A 283 1.51 -18.87 4.10
C ARG A 283 1.11 -17.72 5.03
N THR A 284 0.85 -18.00 6.30
CA THR A 284 0.59 -16.99 7.32
C THR A 284 1.50 -17.21 8.51
N ALA A 285 1.97 -16.15 9.16
CA ALA A 285 2.66 -16.24 10.44
C ALA A 285 2.25 -15.07 11.34
N ASN A 286 2.29 -15.31 12.65
CA ASN A 286 2.07 -14.30 13.67
C ASN A 286 3.33 -14.19 14.53
N ALA A 287 3.66 -12.97 14.93
CA ALA A 287 4.83 -12.73 15.74
C ALA A 287 4.71 -13.26 17.18
N GLU A 288 3.50 -13.48 17.69
CA GLU A 288 3.26 -14.13 19.00
C GLU A 288 3.58 -15.63 19.00
N GLU A 289 3.68 -16.25 17.81
CA GLU A 289 4.03 -17.66 17.65
C GLU A 289 5.47 -17.82 17.10
N SER A 290 6.12 -16.71 16.76
CA SER A 290 7.45 -16.68 16.16
C SER A 290 8.51 -16.61 17.26
N ARG A 291 9.54 -17.47 17.13
CA ARG A 291 10.78 -17.40 17.93
C ARG A 291 11.63 -16.20 17.51
N SER A 292 11.09 -15.01 17.68
CA SER A 292 11.66 -13.76 17.20
C SER A 292 12.70 -13.22 18.19
N LEU A 293 13.59 -12.34 17.70
CA LEU A 293 14.51 -11.62 18.58
C LEU A 293 13.76 -10.89 19.70
N ALA A 294 12.58 -10.34 19.42
CA ALA A 294 11.79 -9.57 20.38
C ALA A 294 11.47 -10.37 21.67
N GLU A 295 11.13 -11.65 21.52
CA GLU A 295 10.89 -12.53 22.68
C GLU A 295 12.17 -12.89 23.41
N ALA A 296 13.29 -12.96 22.69
CA ALA A 296 14.58 -13.35 23.24
C ALA A 296 15.32 -12.21 23.95
N VAL A 297 14.88 -10.96 23.78
CA VAL A 297 15.51 -9.83 24.47
C VAL A 297 15.15 -9.88 25.96
N PRO A 298 16.13 -9.99 26.86
CA PRO A 298 15.84 -10.08 28.28
C PRO A 298 15.34 -8.73 28.83
N ALA A 299 14.37 -8.76 29.75
CA ALA A 299 13.77 -7.55 30.31
C ALA A 299 14.80 -6.60 30.96
N VAL A 300 15.91 -7.15 31.50
CA VAL A 300 17.02 -6.39 32.09
C VAL A 300 17.78 -5.54 31.07
N ALA A 301 17.66 -5.82 29.77
CA ALA A 301 18.29 -5.04 28.71
C ALA A 301 17.74 -3.60 28.61
N GLY A 302 16.58 -3.32 29.22
CA GLY A 302 15.95 -1.99 29.19
C GLY A 302 16.85 -0.87 29.74
N GLY A 303 17.55 -1.11 30.86
CA GLY A 303 18.47 -0.13 31.46
C GLY A 303 19.69 0.13 30.57
N TRP A 304 20.33 -0.92 30.06
CA TRP A 304 21.41 -0.82 29.08
C TRP A 304 20.98 -0.02 27.83
N ALA A 305 19.84 -0.39 27.25
CA ALA A 305 19.32 0.23 26.05
C ALA A 305 18.99 1.71 26.26
N ALA A 306 18.42 2.07 27.42
CA ALA A 306 18.13 3.45 27.77
C ALA A 306 19.42 4.29 27.83
N ARG A 307 20.49 3.78 28.48
CA ARG A 307 21.79 4.46 28.54
C ARG A 307 22.44 4.60 27.16
N LEU A 308 22.42 3.53 26.36
CA LEU A 308 23.01 3.57 25.02
C LEU A 308 22.31 4.58 24.11
N LEU A 309 21.01 4.79 24.28
CA LEU A 309 20.19 5.70 23.48
C LEU A 309 20.04 7.10 24.11
N GLU A 310 20.55 7.34 25.31
CA GLU A 310 20.43 8.61 26.04
C GLU A 310 21.00 9.81 25.27
N PRO A 311 22.19 9.72 24.63
CA PRO A 311 22.73 10.84 23.86
C PRO A 311 21.84 11.25 22.68
N LEU A 312 21.11 10.30 22.09
CA LEU A 312 20.15 10.59 21.04
C LEU A 312 18.90 11.24 21.62
N ALA A 313 18.38 10.73 22.73
CA ALA A 313 17.20 11.29 23.38
C ALA A 313 17.41 12.74 23.83
N ALA A 314 18.64 13.11 24.23
CA ALA A 314 18.98 14.46 24.65
C ALA A 314 18.93 15.53 23.54
N VAL A 315 18.91 15.12 22.27
CA VAL A 315 18.88 16.02 21.10
C VAL A 315 17.66 15.83 20.20
N ASP A 316 16.76 14.93 20.57
CA ASP A 316 15.66 14.44 19.73
C ASP A 316 14.31 14.60 20.45
N ASP A 317 13.98 15.86 20.79
CA ASP A 317 12.80 16.23 21.58
C ASP A 317 11.49 15.65 21.02
N ASP A 318 11.35 15.63 19.69
CA ASP A 318 10.17 15.12 18.99
C ASP A 318 10.28 13.63 18.60
N GLY A 319 11.40 12.98 18.91
CA GLY A 319 11.69 11.59 18.59
C GLY A 319 11.97 11.32 17.10
N THR A 320 12.02 12.33 16.24
CA THR A 320 12.16 12.17 14.78
C THR A 320 13.42 11.40 14.38
N LEU A 321 14.56 11.67 15.02
CA LEU A 321 15.83 11.01 14.72
C LEU A 321 15.77 9.53 15.13
N ARG A 322 15.24 9.23 16.32
CA ARG A 322 15.07 7.87 16.84
C ARG A 322 14.16 7.04 15.94
N HIS A 323 12.98 7.54 15.57
CA HIS A 323 12.08 6.80 14.68
C HIS A 323 12.71 6.62 13.28
N THR A 324 13.42 7.63 12.78
CA THR A 324 14.15 7.50 11.50
C THR A 324 15.21 6.41 11.58
N LEU A 325 15.97 6.35 12.68
CA LEU A 325 16.97 5.31 12.93
C LEU A 325 16.32 3.92 12.99
N GLU A 326 15.23 3.77 13.75
CA GLU A 326 14.52 2.51 13.91
C GLU A 326 14.02 1.94 12.57
N VAL A 327 13.42 2.79 11.72
CA VAL A 327 13.00 2.38 10.38
C VAL A 327 14.21 2.09 9.48
N ALA A 328 15.26 2.91 9.53
CA ALA A 328 16.48 2.69 8.73
C ALA A 328 17.27 1.44 9.11
N LEU A 329 17.13 0.94 10.34
CA LEU A 329 17.73 -0.33 10.75
C LEU A 329 16.97 -1.56 10.22
N THR A 330 15.75 -1.38 9.73
CA THR A 330 14.97 -2.48 9.14
C THR A 330 15.00 -2.41 7.61
N PHE A 331 14.90 -1.20 7.05
CA PHE A 331 14.70 -0.95 5.63
C PHE A 331 15.91 -0.26 4.99
N THR A 332 16.04 -0.37 3.67
CA THR A 332 17.04 0.42 2.93
C THR A 332 16.72 1.92 3.00
N ARG A 333 17.73 2.79 2.81
CA ARG A 333 17.51 4.26 2.85
C ARG A 333 16.39 4.75 1.92
N SER A 334 16.26 4.15 0.73
CA SER A 334 15.21 4.50 -0.23
C SER A 334 13.83 4.05 0.25
N GLU A 335 13.74 2.84 0.82
CA GLU A 335 12.51 2.35 1.45
C GLU A 335 12.14 3.21 2.67
N THR A 336 13.10 3.56 3.53
CA THR A 336 12.91 4.46 4.66
C THR A 336 12.36 5.81 4.21
N ALA A 337 12.92 6.42 3.16
CA ALA A 337 12.42 7.69 2.63
C ALA A 337 10.95 7.59 2.19
N ALA A 338 10.59 6.51 1.48
CA ALA A 338 9.22 6.26 1.05
C ALA A 338 8.27 6.00 2.25
N ILE A 339 8.70 5.20 3.22
CA ILE A 339 7.95 4.86 4.44
C ILE A 339 7.69 6.09 5.30
N LEU A 340 8.68 6.97 5.44
CA LEU A 340 8.57 8.19 6.25
C LEU A 340 7.95 9.38 5.47
N GLY A 341 7.72 9.25 4.17
CA GLY A 341 7.17 10.33 3.34
C GLY A 341 8.12 11.51 3.16
N VAL A 342 9.43 11.31 3.26
CA VAL A 342 10.45 12.36 3.14
C VAL A 342 11.42 12.08 1.99
N HIS A 343 12.21 13.08 1.61
CA HIS A 343 13.26 12.88 0.61
C HIS A 343 14.43 12.05 1.16
N ARG A 344 15.11 11.28 0.30
CA ARG A 344 16.28 10.46 0.67
C ARG A 344 17.40 11.25 1.37
N ASN A 345 17.57 12.53 1.00
CA ASN A 345 18.57 13.40 1.63
C ASN A 345 18.20 13.76 3.08
N THR A 346 16.90 13.87 3.38
CA THR A 346 16.40 14.08 4.74
C THR A 346 16.71 12.88 5.61
N VAL A 347 16.49 11.66 5.11
CA VAL A 347 16.88 10.43 5.81
C VAL A 347 18.40 10.42 6.06
N HIS A 348 19.21 10.75 5.06
CA HIS A 348 20.66 10.82 5.21
C HIS A 348 21.07 11.81 6.30
N ALA A 349 20.54 13.03 6.28
CA ALA A 349 20.85 14.06 7.27
C ALA A 349 20.45 13.63 8.70
N ARG A 350 19.27 13.03 8.86
CA ARG A 350 18.79 12.52 10.16
C ARG A 350 19.66 11.37 10.67
N LEU A 351 20.06 10.43 9.81
CA LEU A 351 20.96 9.35 10.21
C LEU A 351 22.36 9.85 10.56
N ALA A 352 22.87 10.87 9.86
CA ALA A 352 24.13 11.49 10.21
C ALA A 352 24.06 12.22 11.56
N ALA A 353 22.96 12.91 11.84
CA ALA A 353 22.72 13.54 13.14
C ALA A 353 22.61 12.50 14.27
N ALA A 354 21.88 11.41 14.04
CA ALA A 354 21.77 10.31 15.01
C ALA A 354 23.12 9.63 15.27
N ALA A 355 23.89 9.35 14.22
CA ALA A 355 25.24 8.80 14.31
C ALA A 355 26.17 9.71 15.14
N HIS A 356 26.10 11.02 14.89
CA HIS A 356 26.88 12.01 15.61
C HIS A 356 26.52 12.05 17.10
N ALA A 357 25.23 12.10 17.44
CA ALA A 357 24.75 12.12 18.82
C ALA A 357 25.18 10.85 19.58
N LEU A 358 25.02 9.68 18.94
CA LEU A 358 25.39 8.37 19.50
C LEU A 358 26.90 8.09 19.48
N LYS A 359 27.72 8.99 18.90
CA LYS A 359 29.16 8.79 18.65
C LYS A 359 29.47 7.45 18.00
N ALA A 360 28.63 7.05 17.05
CA ALA A 360 28.68 5.72 16.45
C ALA A 360 28.84 5.77 14.94
N ASP A 361 29.62 4.83 14.42
CA ASP A 361 29.69 4.59 12.98
C ASP A 361 28.53 3.71 12.48
N LEU A 362 27.46 4.34 11.99
CA LEU A 362 26.32 3.62 11.40
C LEU A 362 26.62 3.00 10.02
N THR A 363 27.82 3.17 9.47
CA THR A 363 28.27 2.40 8.30
C THR A 363 28.66 0.97 8.68
N ARG A 364 28.98 0.74 9.96
CA ARG A 364 29.34 -0.56 10.52
C ARG A 364 28.10 -1.38 10.87
N LEU A 365 28.00 -2.60 10.35
CA LEU A 365 26.91 -3.53 10.71
C LEU A 365 26.92 -3.84 12.21
N PRO A 366 28.06 -4.13 12.86
CA PRO A 366 28.07 -4.41 14.30
C PRO A 366 27.44 -3.29 15.15
N HIS A 367 27.78 -2.04 14.85
CA HIS A 367 27.23 -0.87 15.56
C HIS A 367 25.71 -0.77 15.32
N ARG A 368 25.27 -0.88 14.06
CA ARG A 368 23.84 -0.89 13.74
C ARG A 368 23.09 -2.00 14.47
N SER A 369 23.69 -3.19 14.61
CA SER A 369 23.12 -4.32 15.33
C SER A 369 22.96 -4.05 16.83
N ALA A 370 23.92 -3.36 17.46
CA ALA A 370 23.78 -2.95 18.86
C ALA A 370 22.61 -1.97 19.05
N PHE A 371 22.48 -0.96 18.18
CA PHE A 371 21.33 -0.04 18.24
C PHE A 371 20.02 -0.73 17.89
N HIS A 372 20.03 -1.71 16.98
CA HIS A 372 18.86 -2.53 16.69
C HIS A 372 18.40 -3.28 17.94
N LEU A 373 19.32 -3.94 18.65
CA LEU A 373 19.03 -4.63 19.91
C LEU A 373 18.52 -3.67 20.99
N ALA A 374 19.14 -2.50 21.14
CA ALA A 374 18.70 -1.50 22.12
C ALA A 374 17.29 -0.95 21.83
N LEU A 375 16.97 -0.67 20.57
CA LEU A 375 15.64 -0.20 20.19
C LEU A 375 14.57 -1.27 20.40
N ARG A 376 14.91 -2.56 20.19
CA ARG A 376 14.04 -3.69 20.55
C ARG A 376 13.82 -3.75 22.06
N ALA A 377 14.89 -3.78 22.86
CA ALA A 377 14.80 -3.80 24.32
C ALA A 377 13.95 -2.65 24.89
N ARG A 378 14.06 -1.44 24.31
CA ARG A 378 13.22 -0.30 24.69
C ARG A 378 11.74 -0.52 24.37
N SER A 379 11.43 -1.18 23.25
CA SER A 379 10.05 -1.42 22.80
C SER A 379 9.36 -2.53 23.61
N GLU A 380 10.12 -3.48 24.14
CA GLU A 380 9.60 -4.55 25.01
C GLU A 380 9.14 -4.04 26.37
N GLY A 381 9.75 -2.96 26.88
CA GLY A 381 9.53 -2.49 28.25
C GLY A 381 10.22 -3.40 29.27
N GLY A 382 10.86 -2.81 30.27
CA GLY A 382 11.62 -3.56 31.26
C GLY A 382 12.09 -2.71 32.43
N ALA A 383 12.46 -3.38 33.52
CA ALA A 383 13.02 -2.71 34.68
C ALA A 383 14.31 -1.96 34.30
N ARG A 384 14.40 -0.71 34.72
CA ARG A 384 15.60 0.10 34.53
C ARG A 384 16.61 -0.26 35.61
N ASP A 385 17.51 -1.17 35.27
CA ASP A 385 18.77 -1.31 36.00
C ASP A 385 19.90 -0.72 35.16
N ASP A 386 20.35 0.45 35.58
CA ASP A 386 21.39 1.23 34.90
C ASP A 386 22.78 0.59 35.02
N ARG A 387 22.94 -0.53 35.73
CA ARG A 387 24.21 -1.25 35.83
C ARG A 387 24.42 -2.25 34.70
N VAL A 388 23.34 -2.76 34.11
CA VAL A 388 23.37 -3.82 33.10
C VAL A 388 24.17 -3.37 31.88
N THR A 389 25.17 -4.15 31.51
CA THR A 389 26.08 -3.94 30.38
C THR A 389 25.64 -4.74 29.16
N LEU A 390 26.14 -4.38 27.97
CA LEU A 390 25.92 -5.19 26.75
C LEU A 390 26.45 -6.62 26.93
N ALA A 391 27.58 -6.79 27.61
CA ALA A 391 28.14 -8.10 27.88
C ALA A 391 27.15 -8.98 28.68
N GLU A 392 26.54 -8.43 29.72
CA GLU A 392 25.53 -9.15 30.52
C GLU A 392 24.28 -9.47 29.68
N VAL A 393 23.80 -8.54 28.84
CA VAL A 393 22.68 -8.81 27.92
C VAL A 393 23.02 -9.94 26.95
N LEU A 394 24.22 -9.97 26.37
CA LEU A 394 24.67 -11.03 25.46
C LEU A 394 24.93 -12.36 26.16
N GLN A 395 25.20 -12.34 27.48
CA GLN A 395 25.36 -13.54 28.28
C GLN A 395 24.04 -14.15 28.77
N ASP A 396 22.91 -13.50 28.53
CA ASP A 396 21.59 -14.02 28.88
C ASP A 396 21.29 -15.35 28.16
N GLU A 397 20.78 -16.33 28.91
CA GLU A 397 20.57 -17.70 28.42
C GLU A 397 19.44 -17.76 27.38
N GLN A 398 18.42 -16.92 27.48
CA GLN A 398 17.33 -16.88 26.51
C GLN A 398 17.82 -16.31 25.17
N LEU A 399 18.62 -15.24 25.21
CA LEU A 399 19.22 -14.65 24.01
C LEU A 399 20.21 -15.61 23.34
N LYS A 400 21.03 -16.32 24.13
CA LYS A 400 21.94 -17.37 23.63
C LYS A 400 21.18 -18.52 22.98
N ALA A 401 20.14 -19.04 23.63
CA ALA A 401 19.34 -20.15 23.10
C ALA A 401 18.66 -19.76 21.79
N TRP A 402 18.11 -18.54 21.72
CA TRP A 402 17.57 -17.99 20.48
C TRP A 402 18.64 -17.87 19.39
N GLY A 403 19.80 -17.29 19.71
CA GLY A 403 20.89 -17.07 18.76
C GLY A 403 21.41 -18.40 18.20
N ALA A 404 21.61 -19.40 19.06
CA ALA A 404 22.04 -20.73 18.66
C ALA A 404 20.99 -21.39 17.73
N ALA A 405 19.71 -21.33 18.10
CA ALA A 405 18.63 -21.87 17.29
C ALA A 405 18.49 -21.17 15.94
N LEU A 406 18.73 -19.85 15.87
CA LEU A 406 18.75 -19.12 14.59
C LEU A 406 19.90 -19.62 13.72
N LEU A 407 21.12 -19.58 14.24
CA LEU A 407 22.31 -19.90 13.44
C LEU A 407 22.32 -21.37 13.00
N ASP A 408 21.81 -22.30 13.81
CA ASP A 408 21.64 -23.70 13.43
C ASP A 408 20.67 -23.88 12.26
N ARG A 409 19.55 -23.14 12.23
CA ARG A 409 18.64 -23.14 11.08
C ARG A 409 19.32 -22.63 9.80
N LEU A 410 20.16 -21.59 9.92
CA LEU A 410 20.88 -21.03 8.77
C LEU A 410 21.97 -21.98 8.26
N ASP A 411 22.66 -22.65 9.17
CA ASP A 411 23.68 -23.65 8.86
C ASP A 411 23.09 -24.86 8.12
N ASP A 412 21.93 -25.35 8.58
CA ASP A 412 21.27 -26.52 8.01
C ASP A 412 20.77 -26.27 6.58
N ALA A 413 20.62 -25.00 6.18
CA ALA A 413 20.21 -24.58 4.83
C ALA A 413 21.19 -24.99 3.72
N VAL A 414 22.43 -25.35 4.06
CA VAL A 414 23.49 -25.71 3.09
C VAL A 414 24.15 -27.07 3.36
N VAL A 415 23.50 -27.92 4.15
CA VAL A 415 23.90 -29.32 4.40
C VAL A 415 23.81 -30.14 3.10
N PRO A 416 24.71 -31.13 2.86
CA PRO A 416 25.69 -31.68 3.79
C PRO A 416 27.11 -31.09 3.75
N ARG A 417 27.45 -30.24 2.77
CA ARG A 417 28.84 -29.79 2.56
C ARG A 417 29.19 -28.43 3.20
N GLY A 418 28.25 -27.78 3.88
CA GLY A 418 28.31 -26.33 4.08
C GLY A 418 28.20 -25.78 5.49
N ARG A 419 27.92 -26.56 6.55
CA ARG A 419 27.62 -26.01 7.90
C ARG A 419 28.72 -25.09 8.45
N ALA A 420 29.93 -25.61 8.68
CA ALA A 420 31.05 -24.78 9.18
C ALA A 420 31.37 -23.59 8.25
N ARG A 421 31.33 -23.83 6.94
CA ARG A 421 31.61 -22.80 5.94
C ARG A 421 30.51 -21.73 5.85
N MET A 422 29.26 -22.07 6.21
CA MET A 422 28.17 -21.11 6.33
C MET A 422 28.44 -20.20 7.52
N ARG A 423 28.82 -20.78 8.65
CA ARG A 423 29.17 -19.99 9.84
C ARG A 423 30.31 -19.01 9.56
N ASP A 424 31.36 -19.48 8.89
CA ASP A 424 32.46 -18.62 8.42
C ASP A 424 31.97 -17.51 7.48
N LEU A 425 31.05 -17.83 6.56
CA LEU A 425 30.47 -16.86 5.64
C LEU A 425 29.61 -15.83 6.35
N LEU A 426 28.76 -16.21 7.30
CA LEU A 426 27.91 -15.30 8.07
C LEU A 426 28.76 -14.35 8.92
N ARG A 427 29.81 -14.87 9.60
CA ARG A 427 30.77 -14.04 10.34
C ARG A 427 31.51 -13.08 9.41
N ALA A 428 32.06 -13.58 8.30
CA ALA A 428 32.76 -12.74 7.32
C ALA A 428 31.84 -11.70 6.67
N PHE A 429 30.56 -12.02 6.50
CA PHE A 429 29.54 -11.11 6.00
C PHE A 429 29.23 -10.02 7.01
N ALA A 430 29.11 -10.36 8.30
CA ALA A 430 28.90 -9.39 9.36
C ALA A 430 30.11 -8.47 9.55
N ASP A 431 31.33 -9.02 9.55
CA ASP A 431 32.61 -8.28 9.60
C ASP A 431 32.77 -7.32 8.41
N ALA A 432 32.26 -7.72 7.25
CA ALA A 432 32.31 -6.93 6.02
C ALA A 432 31.09 -6.04 5.83
N ASP A 433 30.37 -5.72 6.91
CA ASP A 433 29.24 -4.80 6.94
C ASP A 433 28.09 -5.16 5.98
N GLY A 434 27.92 -6.46 5.69
CA GLY A 434 26.96 -6.99 4.73
C GLY A 434 27.45 -7.02 3.27
N CYS A 435 28.74 -6.83 3.03
CA CYS A 435 29.32 -6.88 1.68
C CYS A 435 29.62 -8.33 1.26
N ILE A 436 28.74 -8.89 0.40
CA ILE A 436 28.87 -10.28 -0.10
C ILE A 436 30.22 -10.53 -0.76
N ASN A 437 30.72 -9.60 -1.57
CA ASN A 437 31.98 -9.78 -2.29
C ASN A 437 33.19 -9.84 -1.34
N ALA A 438 33.21 -9.00 -0.32
CA ALA A 438 34.26 -9.00 0.69
C ALA A 438 34.21 -10.26 1.56
N ALA A 439 33.01 -10.69 1.95
CA ALA A 439 32.78 -11.93 2.70
C ALA A 439 33.21 -13.19 1.91
N ALA A 440 32.85 -13.23 0.62
CA ALA A 440 33.22 -14.32 -0.28
C ALA A 440 34.74 -14.43 -0.41
N ARG A 441 35.43 -13.30 -0.60
CA ARG A 441 36.89 -13.25 -0.64
C ARG A 441 37.53 -13.72 0.66
N LYS A 442 37.02 -13.29 1.82
CA LYS A 442 37.54 -13.69 3.15
C LYS A 442 37.38 -15.19 3.41
N THR A 443 36.35 -15.83 2.84
CA THR A 443 36.04 -17.26 3.02
C THR A 443 36.46 -18.16 1.87
N GLY A 444 37.19 -17.62 0.88
CA GLY A 444 37.61 -18.36 -0.32
C GLY A 444 36.44 -18.89 -1.16
N LEU A 445 35.26 -18.28 -1.06
CA LEU A 445 34.09 -18.59 -1.88
C LEU A 445 34.06 -17.69 -3.13
N SER A 446 33.48 -18.18 -4.22
CA SER A 446 33.11 -17.29 -5.31
C SER A 446 31.92 -16.41 -4.90
N PRO A 447 31.80 -15.16 -5.38
CA PRO A 447 30.66 -14.29 -5.09
C PRO A 447 29.31 -14.94 -5.38
N ASN A 448 29.21 -15.72 -6.46
CA ASN A 448 28.00 -16.46 -6.82
C ASN A 448 27.65 -17.55 -5.79
N SER A 449 28.65 -18.27 -5.29
CA SER A 449 28.41 -19.30 -4.26
C SER A 449 27.97 -18.67 -2.95
N ALA A 450 28.64 -17.60 -2.51
CA ALA A 450 28.26 -16.85 -1.31
C ALA A 450 26.84 -16.29 -1.44
N SER A 451 26.50 -15.68 -2.57
CA SER A 451 25.16 -15.18 -2.82
C SER A 451 24.12 -16.30 -2.75
N ARG A 452 24.36 -17.45 -3.41
CA ARG A 452 23.46 -18.61 -3.37
C ARG A 452 23.27 -19.15 -1.96
N TRP A 453 24.32 -19.17 -1.15
CA TRP A 453 24.27 -19.62 0.24
C TRP A 453 23.45 -18.67 1.10
N LEU A 454 23.67 -17.35 0.96
CA LEU A 454 22.86 -16.36 1.65
C LEU A 454 21.38 -16.40 1.22
N VAL A 455 21.07 -16.72 -0.04
CA VAL A 455 19.66 -16.96 -0.48
C VAL A 455 19.06 -18.13 0.29
N ALA A 456 19.80 -19.24 0.42
CA ALA A 456 19.33 -20.41 1.12
C ALA A 456 19.12 -20.12 2.62
N ALA A 457 20.05 -19.37 3.23
CA ALA A 457 19.93 -18.90 4.61
C ALA A 457 18.73 -17.96 4.80
N GLU A 458 18.48 -17.02 3.88
CA GLU A 458 17.29 -16.16 3.89
C GLU A 458 15.99 -16.99 3.89
N ALA A 459 15.93 -18.03 3.05
CA ALA A 459 14.78 -18.92 2.96
C ALA A 459 14.58 -19.77 4.22
N ALA A 460 15.65 -20.35 4.77
CA ALA A 460 15.58 -21.18 5.97
C ALA A 460 15.32 -20.37 7.25
N GLY A 461 15.87 -19.16 7.33
CA GLY A 461 15.70 -18.26 8.46
C GLY A 461 14.39 -17.46 8.43
N GLY A 462 13.65 -17.47 7.31
CA GLY A 462 12.46 -16.63 7.16
C GLY A 462 12.80 -15.15 7.29
N MET A 463 13.97 -14.71 6.79
CA MET A 463 14.47 -13.35 6.99
C MET A 463 15.25 -12.85 5.77
N ARG A 464 15.48 -11.53 5.71
CA ARG A 464 16.29 -10.92 4.64
C ARG A 464 17.64 -10.49 5.18
N LEU A 465 18.69 -11.05 4.61
CA LEU A 465 20.09 -10.76 4.94
C LEU A 465 20.70 -9.78 3.94
N ARG A 466 20.28 -9.87 2.67
CA ARG A 466 20.90 -9.14 1.55
C ARG A 466 20.16 -7.85 1.18
N HIS A 467 18.89 -7.72 1.57
CA HIS A 467 18.01 -6.61 1.18
C HIS A 467 17.25 -6.07 2.39
N GLY A 468 17.49 -4.80 2.72
CA GLY A 468 17.17 -4.29 4.06
C GLY A 468 18.17 -4.80 5.09
N TYR A 469 18.13 -4.27 6.30
CA TYR A 469 19.19 -4.53 7.29
C TYR A 469 18.75 -5.42 8.47
N GLY A 470 17.44 -5.66 8.64
CA GLY A 470 16.89 -6.38 9.80
C GLY A 470 17.52 -7.75 10.06
N GLY A 471 17.49 -8.66 9.09
CA GLY A 471 18.03 -10.02 9.29
C GLY A 471 19.56 -10.04 9.45
N ALA A 472 20.28 -9.12 8.82
CA ALA A 472 21.73 -9.00 9.00
C ALA A 472 22.07 -8.57 10.45
N HIS A 473 21.24 -7.71 11.06
CA HIS A 473 21.41 -7.34 12.46
C HIS A 473 21.17 -8.52 13.40
N GLU A 474 20.09 -9.29 13.16
CA GLU A 474 19.78 -10.49 13.96
C GLU A 474 20.91 -11.53 13.89
N VAL A 475 21.50 -11.77 12.72
CA VAL A 475 22.67 -12.66 12.58
C VAL A 475 23.87 -12.16 13.39
N ALA A 476 24.18 -10.86 13.32
CA ALA A 476 25.29 -10.30 14.09
C ALA A 476 25.05 -10.41 15.60
N ILE A 477 23.81 -10.17 16.07
CA ILE A 477 23.42 -10.34 17.48
C ILE A 477 23.55 -11.80 17.91
N ALA A 478 23.09 -12.74 17.07
CA ALA A 478 23.21 -14.16 17.35
C ALA A 478 24.68 -14.59 17.46
N LEU A 479 25.54 -14.15 16.53
CA LEU A 479 26.98 -14.39 16.58
C LEU A 479 27.63 -13.76 17.83
N ALA A 480 27.13 -12.61 18.28
CA ALA A 480 27.63 -11.94 19.49
C ALA A 480 27.27 -12.72 20.76
N ALA A 481 26.02 -13.15 20.88
CA ALA A 481 25.52 -13.90 22.04
C ALA A 481 26.17 -15.29 22.15
N THR A 482 26.44 -15.95 21.01
CA THR A 482 26.86 -17.36 20.99
C THR A 482 28.35 -17.58 20.74
N GLU A 483 29.02 -16.68 20.03
CA GLU A 483 30.39 -16.88 19.55
C GLU A 483 31.30 -15.65 19.77
N GLY A 484 30.88 -14.69 20.60
CA GLY A 484 31.70 -13.56 21.01
C GLY A 484 32.00 -12.53 19.91
N PHE A 485 31.14 -12.43 18.89
CA PHE A 485 31.25 -11.37 17.88
C PHE A 485 31.04 -9.98 18.51
N GLU A 486 31.96 -9.05 18.25
CA GLU A 486 31.95 -7.72 18.88
C GLU A 486 30.96 -6.78 18.17
N LEU A 487 29.93 -6.31 18.90
CA LEU A 487 28.93 -5.36 18.36
C LEU A 487 29.33 -3.90 18.51
N LEU A 488 29.89 -3.55 19.66
CA LEU A 488 30.45 -2.24 19.98
C LEU A 488 31.83 -2.46 20.59
N PRO A 489 32.78 -1.55 20.36
CA PRO A 489 34.06 -1.59 21.04
C PRO A 489 33.84 -1.56 22.57
N ALA A 490 34.65 -2.32 23.30
CA ALA A 490 34.70 -2.21 24.76
C ALA A 490 35.06 -0.76 25.13
N VAL A 491 34.18 -0.11 25.91
CA VAL A 491 34.37 1.26 26.44
C VAL A 491 35.21 1.23 27.70
#